data_AF-A0AAP4F5K2-F1
#
_entry.id   AF-A0AAP4F5K2-F1
#
_cell.length_a   1.000
_cell.length_b   1.000
_cell.length_c   1.000
_cell.angle_alpha   90.00
_cell.angle_beta   90.00
_cell.angle_gamma   90.00
#
_symmetry.space_group_name_H-M   'P 1'
#
loop_
_entity.id
_entity.type
_entity.pdbx_description
1 polymer ?
#
loop_
_entity_poly.entity_id
_entity_poly.type
_entity_poly.pdbx_seq_one_letter_code
_entity_poly.pdbx_strand_id
1 'polypeptide(L)'
;MKKLAVIFGSFTIIASLFSSPIEAHANPAGSSNSARSGAVVNLASSAPALPGSSIGPRWDQFQLGSQILEFFHNSTDEAYRAFFASLPKEVQQLSSTPQPRSKPTPPNLQPGYQPPAPVTPAGDCSNCVALTFDDGPQPPTNRILDTFDAKHAKATFFVQTPMVHALPDTARRIVNSGHTIGNHGTTHVNFALSSPARVHTEISQNTKAVQAVTGTTPRWLRPPYGAHNDNVVQAARAHGMGVALWDVIVFDWRDRDANTVCERTVNQVDGGEVVLLHDIHNTTADATTCIIDGLRAKGLEPVTLDRLHGSPEPGKVYGTR
;
A
#
# COMPACT_ATOMS: atom_id res chain seq x y z
N MET A 1 31.45 50.92 8.28
CA MET A 1 30.38 51.72 7.63
C MET A 1 30.58 51.72 6.12
N LYS A 2 29.74 50.99 5.37
CA LYS A 2 29.22 51.32 4.02
C LYS A 2 28.32 50.16 3.56
N LYS A 3 27.13 50.54 3.09
CA LYS A 3 25.97 49.71 2.71
C LYS A 3 26.07 49.26 1.24
N LEU A 4 25.42 48.14 0.89
CA LEU A 4 24.86 47.82 -0.44
C LEU A 4 23.74 46.79 -0.19
N ALA A 5 22.46 47.18 -0.14
CA ALA A 5 21.49 47.32 -1.25
C ALA A 5 21.19 45.99 -1.98
N VAL A 6 20.03 45.38 -1.68
CA VAL A 6 19.41 44.27 -2.42
C VAL A 6 18.06 44.74 -2.94
N ILE A 7 17.83 44.52 -4.23
CA ILE A 7 16.65 44.92 -5.01
C ILE A 7 15.59 43.81 -4.93
N PHE A 8 14.34 44.17 -4.63
CA PHE A 8 13.16 43.31 -4.74
C PHE A 8 12.57 43.45 -6.15
N GLY A 9 12.32 42.32 -6.83
CA GLY A 9 11.56 42.25 -8.07
C GLY A 9 10.26 41.47 -7.86
N SER A 10 9.13 42.15 -8.01
CA SER A 10 7.77 41.57 -7.99
C SER A 10 7.39 41.06 -9.38
N PHE A 11 6.80 39.85 -9.46
CA PHE A 11 6.15 39.36 -10.67
C PHE A 11 4.63 39.30 -10.45
N THR A 12 3.92 40.08 -11.27
CA THR A 12 2.46 40.07 -11.45
C THR A 12 2.14 39.12 -12.59
N ILE A 13 1.24 38.14 -12.38
CA ILE A 13 0.68 37.33 -13.47
C ILE A 13 -0.75 37.78 -13.72
N ILE A 14 -0.99 38.24 -14.95
CA ILE A 14 -2.27 38.70 -15.49
C ILE A 14 -3.04 37.47 -15.99
N ALA A 15 -4.29 37.34 -15.55
CA ALA A 15 -5.29 36.47 -16.15
C ALA A 15 -5.95 37.18 -17.35
N SER A 16 -6.16 36.46 -18.45
CA SER A 16 -7.23 36.80 -19.41
C SER A 16 -7.67 35.57 -20.21
N LEU A 17 -8.99 35.42 -20.22
CA LEU A 17 -9.84 34.50 -20.96
C LEU A 17 -9.75 34.71 -22.46
N PHE A 18 -10.03 33.69 -23.29
CA PHE A 18 -10.86 33.86 -24.49
C PHE A 18 -11.50 32.54 -24.94
N SER A 19 -12.75 32.66 -25.36
CA SER A 19 -13.72 31.67 -25.79
C SER A 19 -13.43 31.04 -27.16
N SER A 20 -13.96 29.83 -27.38
CA SER A 20 -14.23 29.16 -28.67
C SER A 20 -15.14 30.02 -29.60
N PRO A 21 -15.43 29.70 -30.90
CA PRO A 21 -15.94 28.38 -31.35
C PRO A 21 -15.83 28.01 -32.87
N ILE A 22 -16.53 26.91 -33.27
CA ILE A 22 -17.09 26.56 -34.63
C ILE A 22 -16.06 25.99 -35.66
N GLU A 23 -16.27 25.01 -36.58
CA GLU A 23 -17.39 24.27 -37.23
C GLU A 23 -16.83 22.91 -37.74
N ALA A 24 -17.54 21.77 -37.61
CA ALA A 24 -18.28 21.05 -38.66
C ALA A 24 -17.56 20.70 -39.98
N HIS A 25 -17.38 19.40 -40.24
CA HIS A 25 -17.38 18.84 -41.60
C HIS A 25 -18.23 17.56 -41.63
N ALA A 26 -19.09 17.47 -42.65
CA ALA A 26 -20.03 16.39 -42.88
C ALA A 26 -19.67 15.57 -44.13
N ASN A 27 -20.14 14.31 -44.09
CA ASN A 27 -20.62 13.45 -45.19
C ASN A 27 -19.60 12.68 -46.09
N PRO A 28 -20.02 11.61 -46.82
CA PRO A 28 -21.33 10.91 -46.81
C PRO A 28 -21.34 9.35 -46.95
N ALA A 29 -22.56 8.81 -46.74
CA ALA A 29 -23.24 7.73 -47.48
C ALA A 29 -22.89 6.23 -47.30
N GLY A 30 -23.96 5.44 -47.07
CA GLY A 30 -24.04 4.00 -47.37
C GLY A 30 -25.27 3.28 -46.77
N SER A 31 -26.34 3.15 -47.56
CA SER A 31 -27.43 2.13 -47.64
C SER A 31 -27.73 1.18 -46.45
N SER A 32 -28.92 0.64 -46.15
CA SER A 32 -30.30 0.63 -46.70
C SER A 32 -31.12 -0.38 -45.84
N ASN A 33 -32.45 -0.40 -46.03
CA ASN A 33 -33.47 -1.33 -45.53
C ASN A 33 -33.99 -1.09 -44.10
N SER A 34 -35.23 -0.63 -43.90
CA SER A 34 -36.57 -1.12 -44.31
C SER A 34 -37.23 -1.95 -43.20
N ALA A 35 -38.22 -1.30 -42.58
CA ALA A 35 -39.48 -1.81 -42.06
C ALA A 35 -39.50 -3.03 -41.10
N ARG A 36 -40.01 -2.80 -39.88
CA ARG A 36 -41.37 -3.25 -39.52
C ARG A 36 -41.90 -2.61 -38.24
N SER A 37 -43.21 -2.46 -38.28
CA SER A 37 -44.13 -1.79 -37.36
C SER A 37 -44.26 -2.50 -36.01
N GLY A 38 -44.58 -1.73 -34.96
CA GLY A 38 -44.90 -2.24 -33.62
C GLY A 38 -45.16 -1.10 -32.64
N ALA A 39 -46.34 -0.49 -32.75
CA ALA A 39 -46.82 0.53 -31.83
C ALA A 39 -47.03 -0.02 -30.41
N VAL A 40 -46.62 0.72 -29.38
CA VAL A 40 -47.46 0.98 -28.20
C VAL A 40 -47.07 2.34 -27.61
N VAL A 41 -48.00 3.28 -27.61
CA VAL A 41 -47.97 4.50 -26.80
C VAL A 41 -48.68 4.16 -25.48
N ASN A 42 -48.08 4.48 -24.34
CA ASN A 42 -48.85 4.83 -23.16
C ASN A 42 -48.09 5.84 -22.31
N LEU A 43 -48.65 7.05 -22.28
CA LEU A 43 -48.39 8.14 -21.34
C LEU A 43 -49.33 7.96 -20.14
N ALA A 44 -48.80 7.94 -18.92
CA ALA A 44 -49.47 8.34 -17.67
C ALA A 44 -48.42 8.34 -16.55
N SER A 45 -47.92 9.50 -16.14
CA SER A 45 -48.43 10.33 -15.03
C SER A 45 -47.80 10.00 -13.67
N SER A 46 -46.79 10.79 -13.32
CA SER A 46 -46.62 11.49 -12.02
C SER A 46 -47.17 10.86 -10.73
N ALA A 47 -46.27 10.59 -9.78
CA ALA A 47 -46.49 10.78 -8.33
C ALA A 47 -45.12 10.89 -7.59
N PRO A 48 -45.07 11.49 -6.39
CA PRO A 48 -43.99 12.37 -5.95
C PRO A 48 -42.86 11.71 -5.14
N ALA A 49 -41.75 12.44 -5.04
CA ALA A 49 -40.62 12.15 -4.17
C ALA A 49 -40.99 12.26 -2.67
N LEU A 50 -40.37 11.41 -1.85
CA LEU A 50 -40.16 11.66 -0.42
C LEU A 50 -38.66 11.57 -0.09
N PRO A 51 -38.15 12.38 0.85
CA PRO A 51 -36.73 12.63 1.03
C PRO A 51 -36.13 11.69 2.07
N GLY A 52 -34.90 11.23 1.83
CA GLY A 52 -34.11 10.65 2.90
C GLY A 52 -33.00 9.73 2.41
N SER A 53 -31.77 10.10 2.76
CA SER A 53 -30.57 9.27 2.78
C SER A 53 -30.00 8.81 1.42
N SER A 54 -28.96 9.50 0.96
CA SER A 54 -27.68 8.88 0.56
C SER A 54 -26.79 9.91 -0.13
N ILE A 55 -25.74 10.36 0.57
CA ILE A 55 -24.53 10.87 -0.10
C ILE A 55 -23.35 10.19 0.59
N GLY A 56 -23.07 8.97 0.15
CA GLY A 56 -21.72 8.43 0.14
C GLY A 56 -21.35 8.25 -1.33
N PRO A 57 -20.14 8.62 -1.78
CA PRO A 57 -19.78 8.44 -3.18
C PRO A 57 -19.81 6.95 -3.52
N ARG A 58 -20.58 6.63 -4.55
CA ARG A 58 -20.69 5.31 -5.17
C ARG A 58 -19.47 5.17 -6.10
N TRP A 59 -18.53 4.30 -5.72
CA TRP A 59 -17.22 4.11 -6.39
C TRP A 59 -17.31 3.25 -7.66
N ASP A 60 -18.51 2.85 -8.06
CA ASP A 60 -18.83 2.01 -9.22
C ASP A 60 -18.79 2.74 -10.57
N GLN A 61 -18.41 4.03 -10.62
CA GLN A 61 -18.34 4.82 -11.86
C GLN A 61 -16.94 5.19 -12.35
N PHE A 62 -15.86 4.77 -11.70
CA PHE A 62 -14.52 5.11 -12.17
C PHE A 62 -13.86 3.98 -12.97
N GLN A 63 -13.83 4.13 -14.30
CA GLN A 63 -12.85 3.48 -15.18
C GLN A 63 -11.45 4.10 -14.95
N LEU A 64 -10.89 3.99 -13.73
CA LEU A 64 -9.63 4.63 -13.32
C LEU A 64 -8.40 3.70 -13.37
N GLY A 65 -8.55 2.48 -13.88
CA GLY A 65 -7.48 1.47 -13.83
C GLY A 65 -6.17 1.86 -14.54
N SER A 66 -6.23 2.62 -15.63
CA SER A 66 -5.04 3.00 -16.41
C SER A 66 -4.40 4.32 -15.97
N GLN A 67 -5.20 5.33 -15.62
CA GLN A 67 -4.69 6.67 -15.28
C GLN A 67 -4.02 6.74 -13.90
N ILE A 68 -4.46 5.89 -12.95
CA ILE A 68 -3.78 5.77 -11.65
C ILE A 68 -2.40 5.12 -11.84
N LEU A 69 -2.29 4.08 -12.67
CA LEU A 69 -0.99 3.46 -12.98
C LEU A 69 -0.03 4.44 -13.69
N GLU A 70 -0.51 5.30 -14.58
CA GLU A 70 0.32 6.32 -15.21
C GLU A 70 0.76 7.44 -14.24
N PHE A 71 -0.09 7.85 -13.30
CA PHE A 71 0.26 8.84 -12.28
C PHE A 71 1.39 8.37 -11.36
N PHE A 72 1.35 7.11 -10.92
CA PHE A 72 2.41 6.54 -10.07
C PHE A 72 3.69 6.18 -10.83
N HIS A 73 3.61 5.92 -12.14
CA HIS A 73 4.82 5.80 -12.98
C HIS A 73 5.55 7.13 -13.16
N ASN A 74 4.90 8.27 -12.93
CA ASN A 74 5.42 9.59 -13.31
C ASN A 74 5.74 10.53 -12.13
N SER A 75 5.56 10.09 -10.87
CA SER A 75 6.07 10.85 -9.71
C SER A 75 7.55 10.51 -9.49
N THR A 76 8.44 11.43 -9.85
CA THR A 76 9.88 11.28 -9.68
C THR A 76 10.29 11.34 -8.20
N ASP A 77 11.39 10.66 -7.89
CA ASP A 77 12.13 10.66 -6.62
C ASP A 77 12.39 12.09 -6.07
N GLU A 78 12.40 13.08 -6.97
CA GLU A 78 12.56 14.50 -6.67
C GLU A 78 11.39 15.10 -5.86
N ALA A 79 10.15 14.70 -6.13
CA ALA A 79 8.98 15.21 -5.41
C ALA A 79 8.97 14.73 -3.96
N TYR A 80 9.36 13.46 -3.75
CA TYR A 80 9.49 12.87 -2.43
C TYR A 80 10.66 13.48 -1.64
N ARG A 81 11.82 13.66 -2.29
CA ARG A 81 13.00 14.30 -1.68
C ARG A 81 12.76 15.78 -1.35
N ALA A 82 12.08 16.52 -2.21
CA ALA A 82 11.74 17.92 -1.98
C ALA A 82 10.79 18.06 -0.78
N PHE A 83 9.83 17.15 -0.63
CA PHE A 83 8.95 17.11 0.53
C PHE A 83 9.72 16.80 1.83
N PHE A 84 10.58 15.78 1.85
CA PHE A 84 11.35 15.43 3.05
C PHE A 84 12.32 16.53 3.49
N ALA A 85 12.97 17.20 2.54
CA ALA A 85 13.86 18.33 2.80
C ALA A 85 13.12 19.58 3.29
N SER A 86 11.81 19.67 3.06
CA SER A 86 10.97 20.80 3.48
C SER A 86 10.50 20.72 4.94
N LEU A 87 10.72 19.59 5.62
CA LEU A 87 10.30 19.40 7.01
C LEU A 87 11.23 20.13 8.01
N PRO A 88 10.72 20.59 9.17
CA PRO A 88 11.55 21.17 10.23
C PRO A 88 12.66 20.22 10.71
N LYS A 89 13.83 20.76 11.10
CA LYS A 89 15.00 19.95 11.48
C LYS A 89 14.74 19.05 12.69
N GLU A 90 13.84 19.47 13.56
CA GLU A 90 13.38 18.75 14.74
C GLU A 90 12.66 17.46 14.33
N VAL A 91 11.88 17.50 13.24
CA VAL A 91 11.18 16.34 12.66
C VAL A 91 12.15 15.38 11.97
N GLN A 92 13.21 15.92 11.37
CA GLN A 92 14.28 15.11 10.76
C GLN A 92 15.12 14.35 11.82
N GLN A 93 15.11 14.80 13.08
CA GLN A 93 15.97 14.28 14.15
C GLN A 93 15.28 13.38 15.20
N LEU A 94 13.94 13.22 15.14
CA LEU A 94 13.13 12.46 16.12
C LEU A 94 13.25 10.92 16.03
N SER A 95 14.46 10.38 15.87
CA SER A 95 14.68 8.93 15.66
C SER A 95 15.43 8.18 16.76
N SER A 96 15.56 8.69 17.99
CA SER A 96 16.47 8.05 18.96
C SER A 96 16.18 8.15 20.47
N THR A 97 14.92 8.29 20.93
CA THR A 97 14.65 8.21 22.40
C THR A 97 13.60 7.18 22.77
N PRO A 98 13.95 6.10 23.51
CA PRO A 98 12.97 5.16 24.07
C PRO A 98 12.19 5.79 25.23
N GLN A 99 10.86 5.60 25.26
CA GLN A 99 10.01 5.93 26.41
C GLN A 99 9.59 4.68 27.22
N PRO A 100 9.28 4.82 28.53
CA PRO A 100 8.95 3.69 29.39
C PRO A 100 7.56 3.11 29.09
N ARG A 101 7.47 1.77 28.99
CA ARG A 101 6.23 1.03 28.75
C ARG A 101 5.33 0.97 30.00
N SER A 102 4.07 1.39 29.89
CA SER A 102 3.01 1.05 30.85
C SER A 102 2.39 -0.32 30.55
N LYS A 103 1.89 -1.01 31.59
CA LYS A 103 1.28 -2.37 31.49
C LYS A 103 0.02 -2.39 30.61
N PRO A 104 -0.31 -3.51 29.93
CA PRO A 104 -1.41 -3.57 28.98
C PRO A 104 -2.78 -3.77 29.65
N THR A 105 -3.74 -2.92 29.31
CA THR A 105 -5.19 -3.15 29.49
C THR A 105 -5.71 -4.03 28.34
N PRO A 106 -6.71 -4.93 28.57
CA PRO A 106 -7.37 -5.66 27.48
C PRO A 106 -7.89 -4.70 26.40
N PRO A 107 -7.77 -5.03 25.09
CA PRO A 107 -8.02 -4.08 24.02
C PRO A 107 -9.50 -3.76 23.85
N ASN A 108 -9.83 -2.46 23.75
CA ASN A 108 -11.10 -2.00 23.21
C ASN A 108 -11.00 -2.04 21.67
N LEU A 109 -11.36 -3.19 21.08
CA LEU A 109 -11.35 -3.38 19.62
C LEU A 109 -12.36 -2.44 18.95
N GLN A 110 -12.08 -2.03 17.71
CA GLN A 110 -13.02 -1.23 16.93
C GLN A 110 -14.34 -1.98 16.75
N PRO A 111 -15.50 -1.32 16.96
CA PRO A 111 -16.80 -1.94 16.74
C PRO A 111 -16.92 -2.56 15.33
N GLY A 112 -17.27 -3.84 15.27
CA GLY A 112 -17.40 -4.58 14.01
C GLY A 112 -16.12 -5.26 13.51
N TYR A 113 -14.98 -5.12 14.21
CA TYR A 113 -13.81 -5.94 13.92
C TYR A 113 -14.06 -7.41 14.30
N GLN A 114 -13.95 -8.31 13.32
CA GLN A 114 -13.91 -9.75 13.56
C GLN A 114 -12.47 -10.24 13.40
N PRO A 115 -11.83 -10.74 14.47
CA PRO A 115 -10.49 -11.29 14.35
C PRO A 115 -10.51 -12.50 13.40
N PRO A 116 -9.56 -12.60 12.46
CA PRO A 116 -9.41 -13.81 11.68
C PRO A 116 -9.10 -15.00 12.59
N ALA A 117 -9.37 -16.22 12.10
CA ALA A 117 -9.00 -17.43 12.81
C ALA A 117 -7.51 -17.39 13.20
N PRO A 118 -7.15 -17.78 14.44
CA PRO A 118 -5.76 -17.82 14.85
C PRO A 118 -4.93 -18.72 13.94
N VAL A 119 -3.73 -18.26 13.54
CA VAL A 119 -2.73 -19.10 12.88
C VAL A 119 -1.65 -19.45 13.91
N THR A 120 -1.55 -20.73 14.22
CA THR A 120 -0.41 -21.25 15.00
C THR A 120 0.78 -21.39 14.06
N PRO A 121 2.00 -20.93 14.44
CA PRO A 121 3.20 -21.33 13.72
C PRO A 121 3.23 -22.86 13.69
N ALA A 122 3.28 -23.45 12.51
CA ALA A 122 3.48 -24.90 12.41
C ALA A 122 4.98 -25.19 12.62
N GLY A 123 5.34 -26.22 13.37
CA GLY A 123 6.72 -26.73 13.46
C GLY A 123 7.81 -25.76 13.94
N ASP A 124 9.06 -26.17 13.74
CA ASP A 124 10.26 -25.34 14.00
C ASP A 124 10.39 -24.24 12.93
N CYS A 125 10.85 -23.07 13.35
CA CYS A 125 11.16 -21.93 12.49
C CYS A 125 12.54 -21.31 12.81
N SER A 126 13.43 -22.08 13.43
CA SER A 126 14.80 -21.67 13.78
C SER A 126 15.62 -21.19 12.58
N ASN A 127 15.31 -21.66 11.36
CA ASN A 127 15.95 -21.27 10.11
C ASN A 127 15.05 -20.42 9.18
N CYS A 128 13.92 -19.92 9.67
CA CYS A 128 12.98 -19.15 8.86
C CYS A 128 13.43 -17.71 8.63
N VAL A 129 13.08 -17.14 7.48
CA VAL A 129 13.24 -15.72 7.16
C VAL A 129 11.95 -15.21 6.53
N ALA A 130 11.43 -14.07 6.99
CA ALA A 130 10.28 -13.46 6.37
C ALA A 130 10.71 -12.44 5.30
N LEU A 131 10.56 -12.79 4.03
CA LEU A 131 10.64 -11.83 2.93
C LEU A 131 9.34 -11.03 2.87
N THR A 132 9.44 -9.71 2.95
CA THR A 132 8.27 -8.83 2.98
C THR A 132 8.36 -7.71 1.97
N PHE A 133 7.26 -7.41 1.30
CA PHE A 133 7.18 -6.46 0.19
C PHE A 133 6.16 -5.36 0.48
N ASP A 134 6.57 -4.10 0.34
CA ASP A 134 5.75 -2.92 0.59
C ASP A 134 5.33 -2.23 -0.71
N ASP A 135 4.27 -1.42 -0.60
CA ASP A 135 3.72 -0.49 -1.60
C ASP A 135 2.91 -1.09 -2.76
N GLY A 136 2.89 -2.41 -2.91
CA GLY A 136 2.12 -3.09 -3.92
C GLY A 136 0.59 -3.18 -3.67
N PRO A 137 -0.11 -3.95 -4.52
CA PRO A 137 0.40 -4.59 -5.73
C PRO A 137 0.66 -3.61 -6.88
N GLN A 138 1.69 -3.88 -7.69
CA GLN A 138 2.02 -3.20 -8.94
C GLN A 138 2.40 -4.23 -10.03
N PRO A 139 2.64 -3.85 -11.30
CA PRO A 139 2.98 -4.83 -12.34
C PRO A 139 4.13 -5.80 -11.98
N PRO A 140 5.22 -5.40 -11.29
CA PRO A 140 6.29 -6.32 -10.88
C PRO A 140 5.84 -7.38 -9.85
N THR A 141 4.79 -7.13 -9.06
CA THR A 141 4.27 -8.07 -8.06
C THR A 141 3.97 -9.45 -8.66
N ASN A 142 3.37 -9.51 -9.87
CA ASN A 142 3.08 -10.81 -10.49
C ASN A 142 4.34 -11.61 -10.81
N ARG A 143 5.43 -10.96 -11.24
CA ARG A 143 6.72 -11.62 -11.52
C ARG A 143 7.36 -12.17 -10.24
N ILE A 144 7.21 -11.43 -9.14
CA ILE A 144 7.63 -11.86 -7.81
C ILE A 144 6.82 -13.11 -7.40
N LEU A 145 5.49 -13.06 -7.52
CA LEU A 145 4.61 -14.20 -7.23
C LEU A 145 4.94 -15.44 -8.08
N ASP A 146 5.20 -15.26 -9.39
CA ASP A 146 5.64 -16.35 -10.28
C ASP A 146 6.91 -17.02 -9.75
N THR A 147 7.87 -16.22 -9.26
CA THR A 147 9.12 -16.72 -8.68
C THR A 147 8.87 -17.50 -7.40
N PHE A 148 8.04 -16.98 -6.49
CA PHE A 148 7.69 -17.69 -5.26
C PHE A 148 6.94 -19.00 -5.52
N ASP A 149 6.01 -19.01 -6.48
CA ASP A 149 5.30 -20.21 -6.91
C ASP A 149 6.28 -21.26 -7.46
N ALA A 150 7.18 -20.86 -8.37
CA ALA A 150 8.20 -21.74 -8.96
C ALA A 150 9.20 -22.27 -7.94
N LYS A 151 9.50 -21.50 -6.89
CA LYS A 151 10.41 -21.87 -5.81
C LYS A 151 9.71 -22.56 -4.63
N HIS A 152 8.39 -22.75 -4.68
CA HIS A 152 7.59 -23.28 -3.58
C HIS A 152 7.83 -22.56 -2.25
N ALA A 153 8.06 -21.24 -2.30
CA ALA A 153 8.30 -20.40 -1.15
C ALA A 153 7.11 -19.47 -0.89
N LYS A 154 7.08 -18.81 0.27
CA LYS A 154 6.03 -17.82 0.61
C LYS A 154 6.66 -16.54 1.18
N ALA A 155 5.85 -15.49 1.20
CA ALA A 155 6.24 -14.14 1.58
C ALA A 155 5.05 -13.36 2.14
N THR A 156 5.28 -12.13 2.61
CA THR A 156 4.23 -11.22 3.07
C THR A 156 4.22 -9.95 2.25
N PHE A 157 3.03 -9.46 1.88
CA PHE A 157 2.86 -8.25 1.07
C PHE A 157 2.04 -7.22 1.84
N PHE A 158 2.61 -6.06 2.14
CA PHE A 158 1.94 -4.93 2.77
C PHE A 158 1.42 -3.98 1.69
N VAL A 159 0.10 -4.02 1.48
CA VAL A 159 -0.51 -3.39 0.31
C VAL A 159 -1.17 -2.07 0.64
N GLN A 160 -1.18 -1.14 -0.31
CA GLN A 160 -1.89 0.14 -0.19
C GLN A 160 -3.29 0.08 -0.83
N THR A 161 -4.24 0.85 -0.30
CA THR A 161 -5.63 0.86 -0.81
C THR A 161 -5.75 1.14 -2.31
N PRO A 162 -5.11 2.17 -2.88
CA PRO A 162 -5.27 2.49 -4.30
C PRO A 162 -4.76 1.35 -5.20
N MET A 163 -3.68 0.69 -4.76
CA MET A 163 -3.06 -0.42 -5.49
C MET A 163 -3.94 -1.68 -5.48
N VAL A 164 -4.56 -2.00 -4.33
CA VAL A 164 -5.52 -3.11 -4.22
C VAL A 164 -6.71 -2.91 -5.16
N HIS A 165 -7.19 -1.68 -5.35
CA HIS A 165 -8.26 -1.37 -6.30
C HIS A 165 -7.80 -1.37 -7.76
N ALA A 166 -6.56 -0.94 -8.03
CA ALA A 166 -6.00 -0.92 -9.37
C ALA A 166 -5.70 -2.33 -9.90
N LEU A 167 -5.22 -3.23 -9.03
CA LEU A 167 -4.80 -4.60 -9.36
C LEU A 167 -5.48 -5.64 -8.46
N PRO A 168 -6.82 -5.74 -8.49
CA PRO A 168 -7.57 -6.59 -7.57
C PRO A 168 -7.33 -8.09 -7.80
N ASP A 169 -7.03 -8.51 -9.03
CA ASP A 169 -6.67 -9.90 -9.33
C ASP A 169 -5.31 -10.28 -8.74
N THR A 170 -4.34 -9.36 -8.77
CA THR A 170 -3.04 -9.59 -8.11
C THR A 170 -3.21 -9.64 -6.59
N ALA A 171 -4.03 -8.77 -5.99
CA ALA A 171 -4.33 -8.84 -4.57
C ALA A 171 -4.99 -10.18 -4.17
N ARG A 172 -5.94 -10.68 -4.97
CA ARG A 172 -6.52 -12.02 -4.79
C ARG A 172 -5.46 -13.13 -4.94
N ARG A 173 -4.58 -13.01 -5.93
CA ARG A 173 -3.51 -13.97 -6.18
C ARG A 173 -2.56 -14.08 -4.99
N ILE A 174 -2.16 -12.97 -4.37
CA ILE A 174 -1.34 -12.97 -3.15
C ILE A 174 -1.94 -13.94 -2.11
N VAL A 175 -3.23 -13.77 -1.79
CA VAL A 175 -3.92 -14.62 -0.80
C VAL A 175 -4.08 -16.06 -1.30
N ASN A 176 -4.55 -16.26 -2.54
CA ASN A 176 -4.84 -17.58 -3.09
C ASN A 176 -3.58 -18.44 -3.27
N SER A 177 -2.42 -17.81 -3.50
CA SER A 177 -1.12 -18.48 -3.54
C SER A 177 -0.54 -18.72 -2.13
N GLY A 178 -1.27 -18.42 -1.05
CA GLY A 178 -0.86 -18.71 0.33
C GLY A 178 0.16 -17.74 0.93
N HIS A 179 0.31 -16.54 0.34
CA HIS A 179 1.08 -15.46 0.95
C HIS A 179 0.24 -14.76 2.02
N THR A 180 0.91 -14.11 2.97
CA THR A 180 0.23 -13.23 3.92
C THR A 180 0.03 -11.86 3.25
N ILE A 181 -1.17 -11.28 3.37
CA ILE A 181 -1.45 -9.90 2.97
C ILE A 181 -1.62 -9.01 4.22
N GLY A 182 -0.85 -7.93 4.26
CA GLY A 182 -0.79 -6.96 5.36
C GLY A 182 -1.31 -5.59 4.97
N ASN A 183 -1.59 -4.76 5.97
CA ASN A 183 -2.08 -3.41 5.81
C ASN A 183 -0.91 -2.42 5.75
N HIS A 184 -0.87 -1.58 4.71
CA HIS A 184 0.12 -0.50 4.56
C HIS A 184 -0.51 0.90 4.48
N GLY A 185 -1.71 1.06 5.03
CA GLY A 185 -2.49 2.28 4.94
C GLY A 185 -3.05 2.56 3.55
N THR A 186 -3.63 3.74 3.38
CA THR A 186 -4.33 4.15 2.16
C THR A 186 -3.49 5.10 1.33
N THR A 187 -2.78 6.04 1.96
CA THR A 187 -2.10 7.14 1.24
C THR A 187 -0.61 7.26 1.56
N HIS A 188 -0.03 6.25 2.22
CA HIS A 188 1.39 6.20 2.58
C HIS A 188 1.88 7.44 3.38
N VAL A 189 1.01 8.01 4.22
CA VAL A 189 1.37 9.12 5.11
C VAL A 189 2.22 8.64 6.29
N ASN A 190 3.08 9.49 6.82
CA ASN A 190 3.81 9.20 8.05
C ASN A 190 2.83 9.12 9.23
N PHE A 191 2.64 7.92 9.79
CA PHE A 191 1.67 7.70 10.85
C PHE A 191 2.08 8.36 12.17
N ALA A 192 3.38 8.40 12.49
CA ALA A 192 3.86 9.04 13.71
C ALA A 192 3.63 10.57 13.73
N LEU A 193 3.56 11.20 12.55
CA LEU A 193 3.28 12.63 12.38
C LEU A 193 1.80 12.93 12.09
N SER A 194 0.97 11.89 11.97
CA SER A 194 -0.46 12.02 11.70
C SER A 194 -1.28 12.11 12.98
N SER A 195 -2.46 12.73 12.90
CA SER A 195 -3.40 12.69 14.03
C SER A 195 -3.89 11.25 14.30
N PRO A 196 -4.23 10.89 15.54
CA PRO A 196 -4.77 9.56 15.85
C PRO A 196 -5.97 9.18 14.97
N ALA A 197 -6.90 10.12 14.76
CA ALA A 197 -8.06 9.90 13.89
C ALA A 197 -7.66 9.60 12.43
N ARG A 198 -6.60 10.25 11.92
CA ARG A 198 -6.07 9.96 10.58
C ARG A 198 -5.49 8.55 10.51
N VAL A 199 -4.68 8.15 11.50
CA VAL A 199 -4.10 6.79 11.56
C VAL A 199 -5.20 5.73 11.57
N HIS A 200 -6.24 5.89 12.39
CA HIS A 200 -7.38 4.97 12.39
C HIS A 200 -8.09 4.92 11.03
N THR A 201 -8.25 6.06 10.37
CA THR A 201 -8.89 6.15 9.05
C THR A 201 -8.09 5.38 8.01
N GLU A 202 -6.77 5.61 7.93
CA GLU A 202 -5.85 4.91 7.01
C GLU A 202 -5.92 3.39 7.19
N ILE A 203 -5.83 2.91 8.43
CA ILE A 203 -5.89 1.48 8.73
C ILE A 203 -7.26 0.94 8.33
N SER A 204 -8.34 1.60 8.72
CA SER A 204 -9.71 1.11 8.48
C SER A 204 -10.09 1.06 6.99
N GLN A 205 -9.67 2.05 6.21
CA GLN A 205 -9.96 2.13 4.78
C GLN A 205 -9.20 1.04 4.03
N ASN A 206 -7.92 0.85 4.35
CA ASN A 206 -7.13 -0.24 3.80
C ASN A 206 -7.72 -1.62 4.15
N THR A 207 -8.03 -1.87 5.42
CA THR A 207 -8.66 -3.13 5.84
C THR A 207 -9.94 -3.43 5.06
N LYS A 208 -10.82 -2.43 4.89
CA LYS A 208 -12.05 -2.58 4.12
C LYS A 208 -11.78 -2.91 2.65
N ALA A 209 -10.82 -2.23 2.02
CA ALA A 209 -10.46 -2.48 0.63
C ALA A 209 -9.89 -3.90 0.43
N VAL A 210 -8.96 -4.33 1.29
CA VAL A 210 -8.39 -5.68 1.24
C VAL A 210 -9.47 -6.73 1.47
N GLN A 211 -10.31 -6.56 2.49
CA GLN A 211 -11.40 -7.49 2.78
C GLN A 211 -12.40 -7.59 1.62
N ALA A 212 -12.76 -6.46 1.00
CA ALA A 212 -13.70 -6.43 -0.12
C ALA A 212 -13.15 -7.13 -1.37
N VAL A 213 -11.85 -7.00 -1.65
CA VAL A 213 -11.23 -7.54 -2.86
C VAL A 213 -10.81 -9.01 -2.70
N THR A 214 -10.32 -9.38 -1.51
CA THR A 214 -9.65 -10.67 -1.27
C THR A 214 -10.42 -11.60 -0.34
N GLY A 215 -11.43 -11.09 0.37
CA GLY A 215 -12.11 -11.83 1.44
C GLY A 215 -11.28 -12.02 2.71
N THR A 216 -10.06 -11.47 2.79
CA THR A 216 -9.15 -11.61 3.92
C THR A 216 -9.02 -10.31 4.72
N THR A 217 -9.07 -10.41 6.05
CA THR A 217 -8.82 -9.28 6.95
C THR A 217 -7.33 -9.29 7.35
N PRO A 218 -6.57 -8.23 7.06
CA PRO A 218 -5.17 -8.15 7.47
C PRO A 218 -5.01 -8.27 8.99
N ARG A 219 -3.98 -8.99 9.44
CA ARG A 219 -3.58 -9.09 10.85
C ARG A 219 -2.32 -8.30 11.19
N TRP A 220 -1.60 -7.88 10.16
CA TRP A 220 -0.35 -7.17 10.28
C TRP A 220 -0.53 -5.77 9.73
N LEU A 221 -0.09 -4.77 10.49
CA LEU A 221 0.10 -3.41 10.05
C LEU A 221 1.59 -3.16 9.88
N ARG A 222 2.01 -2.67 8.72
CA ARG A 222 3.30 -2.00 8.59
C ARG A 222 3.07 -0.50 8.41
N PRO A 223 3.45 0.34 9.38
CA PRO A 223 3.35 1.78 9.22
C PRO A 223 4.30 2.25 8.11
N PRO A 224 3.87 3.13 7.19
CA PRO A 224 4.74 3.77 6.21
C PRO A 224 6.02 4.32 6.86
N TYR A 225 7.16 4.10 6.20
CA TYR A 225 8.50 4.50 6.67
C TYR A 225 8.94 3.86 8.00
N GLY A 226 8.22 2.85 8.51
CA GLY A 226 8.41 2.33 9.87
C GLY A 226 8.03 3.35 10.95
N ALA A 227 7.42 4.47 10.58
CA ALA A 227 7.19 5.60 11.47
C ALA A 227 6.01 5.31 12.41
N HIS A 228 6.34 5.01 13.67
CA HIS A 228 5.36 4.65 14.68
C HIS A 228 5.65 5.32 16.04
N ASN A 229 4.59 5.44 16.83
CA ASN A 229 4.60 5.89 18.22
C ASN A 229 3.46 5.18 18.96
N ASP A 230 3.24 5.51 20.24
CA ASP A 230 2.19 4.88 21.04
C ASP A 230 0.78 5.03 20.43
N ASN A 231 0.50 6.13 19.74
CA ASN A 231 -0.79 6.30 19.06
C ASN A 231 -0.96 5.31 17.91
N VAL A 232 0.10 5.05 17.14
CA VAL A 232 0.08 4.06 16.06
C VAL A 232 -0.08 2.64 16.61
N VAL A 233 0.63 2.33 17.70
CA VAL A 233 0.53 1.02 18.37
C VAL A 233 -0.87 0.80 18.95
N GLN A 234 -1.46 1.84 19.56
CA GLN A 234 -2.84 1.78 20.06
C GLN A 234 -3.86 1.63 18.91
N ALA A 235 -3.65 2.32 17.79
CA ALA A 235 -4.50 2.17 16.62
C ALA A 235 -4.42 0.74 16.05
N ALA A 236 -3.21 0.18 15.90
CA ALA A 236 -3.01 -1.20 15.50
C ALA A 236 -3.72 -2.17 16.46
N ARG A 237 -3.56 -1.98 17.78
CA ARG A 237 -4.25 -2.76 18.81
C ARG A 237 -5.77 -2.70 18.67
N ALA A 238 -6.34 -1.51 18.47
CA ALA A 238 -7.77 -1.31 18.30
C ALA A 238 -8.30 -2.00 17.03
N HIS A 239 -7.47 -2.14 16.00
CA HIS A 239 -7.79 -2.89 14.78
C HIS A 239 -7.35 -4.36 14.85
N GLY A 240 -6.97 -4.87 16.03
CA GLY A 240 -6.59 -6.26 16.24
C GLY A 240 -5.31 -6.69 15.50
N MET A 241 -4.44 -5.74 15.15
CA MET A 241 -3.24 -5.98 14.35
C MET A 241 -1.96 -5.92 15.17
N GLY A 242 -0.98 -6.76 14.84
CA GLY A 242 0.41 -6.55 15.23
C GLY A 242 1.09 -5.53 14.32
N VAL A 243 2.09 -4.82 14.83
CA VAL A 243 2.92 -3.90 14.06
C VAL A 243 4.14 -4.66 13.56
N ALA A 244 4.27 -4.83 12.25
CA ALA A 244 5.41 -5.48 11.61
C ALA A 244 6.37 -4.43 11.05
N LEU A 245 7.54 -4.32 11.66
CA LEU A 245 8.69 -3.59 11.12
C LEU A 245 9.58 -4.57 10.34
N TRP A 246 10.87 -4.30 10.26
CA TRP A 246 11.88 -5.18 9.70
C TRP A 246 13.15 -5.17 10.55
N ASP A 247 14.01 -6.15 10.33
CA ASP A 247 15.33 -6.26 10.95
C ASP A 247 16.43 -5.96 9.92
N VAL A 248 16.17 -6.31 8.66
CA VAL A 248 17.09 -6.14 7.55
C VAL A 248 16.47 -5.21 6.50
N ILE A 249 17.20 -4.15 6.16
CA ILE A 249 16.86 -3.21 5.08
C ILE A 249 17.90 -3.29 3.97
N VAL A 250 17.44 -3.56 2.75
CA VAL A 250 18.35 -3.74 1.61
C VAL A 250 18.36 -2.58 0.62
N PHE A 251 17.61 -1.52 0.89
CA PHE A 251 17.55 -0.27 0.12
C PHE A 251 17.32 -0.49 -1.40
N ASP A 252 16.46 -1.45 -1.75
CA ASP A 252 16.11 -1.78 -3.13
C ASP A 252 15.47 -0.61 -3.89
N TRP A 253 14.71 0.21 -3.17
CA TRP A 253 14.13 1.47 -3.66
C TRP A 253 15.19 2.52 -4.01
N ARG A 254 16.33 2.53 -3.33
CA ARG A 254 17.41 3.50 -3.55
C ARG A 254 18.37 3.02 -4.64
N ASP A 255 18.81 1.77 -4.56
CA ASP A 255 19.92 1.28 -5.38
C ASP A 255 19.46 0.89 -6.80
N ARG A 256 18.22 0.40 -6.95
CA ARG A 256 17.62 0.03 -8.25
C ARG A 256 18.54 -0.90 -9.08
N ASP A 257 19.24 -1.82 -8.40
CA ASP A 257 20.16 -2.80 -8.98
C ASP A 257 19.92 -4.19 -8.39
N ALA A 258 19.63 -5.18 -9.25
CA ALA A 258 19.19 -6.50 -8.80
C ALA A 258 20.30 -7.29 -8.06
N ASN A 259 21.55 -7.17 -8.50
CA ASN A 259 22.68 -7.87 -7.87
C ASN A 259 22.93 -7.32 -6.47
N THR A 260 22.94 -6.00 -6.34
CA THR A 260 23.11 -5.31 -5.05
C THR A 260 22.01 -5.70 -4.06
N VAL A 261 20.75 -5.75 -4.51
CA VAL A 261 19.62 -6.19 -3.67
C VAL A 261 19.81 -7.64 -3.23
N CYS A 262 20.17 -8.55 -4.15
CA CYS A 262 20.40 -9.94 -3.82
C CYS A 262 21.54 -10.12 -2.82
N GLU A 263 22.73 -9.61 -3.14
CA GLU A 263 23.93 -9.76 -2.31
C GLU A 263 23.70 -9.21 -0.90
N ARG A 264 23.08 -8.02 -0.81
CA ARG A 264 22.80 -7.41 0.49
C ARG A 264 21.79 -8.23 1.30
N THR A 265 20.76 -8.77 0.66
CA THR A 265 19.78 -9.63 1.33
C THR A 265 20.46 -10.90 1.86
N VAL A 266 21.18 -11.63 1.02
CA VAL A 266 21.77 -12.93 1.39
C VAL A 266 22.86 -12.77 2.45
N ASN A 267 23.65 -11.70 2.38
CA ASN A 267 24.78 -11.49 3.30
C ASN A 267 24.36 -10.95 4.68
N GLN A 268 23.22 -10.27 4.80
CA GLN A 268 22.80 -9.67 6.07
C GLN A 268 21.88 -10.55 6.92
N VAL A 269 21.24 -11.55 6.32
CA VAL A 269 20.20 -12.33 6.98
C VAL A 269 20.75 -13.63 7.55
N ASP A 270 20.59 -13.89 8.84
CA ASP A 270 21.08 -15.10 9.52
C ASP A 270 19.97 -15.98 10.12
N GLY A 271 18.70 -15.58 9.98
CA GLY A 271 17.53 -16.36 10.39
C GLY A 271 16.76 -15.75 11.56
N GLY A 272 15.44 -15.97 11.57
CA GLY A 272 14.52 -15.35 12.53
C GLY A 272 14.11 -13.91 12.19
N GLU A 273 14.60 -13.38 11.06
CA GLU A 273 14.52 -11.96 10.72
C GLU A 273 13.46 -11.65 9.67
N VAL A 274 13.03 -10.39 9.68
CA VAL A 274 12.12 -9.81 8.70
C VAL A 274 12.90 -8.89 7.74
N VAL A 275 12.79 -9.14 6.43
CA VAL A 275 13.48 -8.37 5.39
C VAL A 275 12.50 -7.42 4.71
N LEU A 276 12.84 -6.13 4.62
CA LEU A 276 12.10 -5.12 3.86
C LEU A 276 12.57 -5.07 2.40
N LEU A 277 11.61 -5.25 1.49
CA LEU A 277 11.71 -5.09 0.03
C LEU A 277 10.47 -4.34 -0.47
N HIS A 278 10.44 -3.95 -1.74
CA HIS A 278 9.30 -3.30 -2.39
C HIS A 278 8.94 -4.00 -3.71
N ASP A 279 7.68 -4.40 -3.88
CA ASP A 279 7.19 -5.10 -5.08
C ASP A 279 6.76 -4.16 -6.22
N ILE A 280 7.21 -2.91 -6.16
CA ILE A 280 6.95 -1.86 -7.15
C ILE A 280 8.12 -1.65 -8.13
N HIS A 281 9.12 -2.54 -8.05
CA HIS A 281 10.42 -2.36 -8.69
C HIS A 281 10.83 -3.60 -9.50
N ASN A 282 11.07 -3.42 -10.81
CA ASN A 282 11.55 -4.51 -11.67
C ASN A 282 12.86 -5.13 -11.17
N THR A 283 13.78 -4.32 -10.64
CA THR A 283 15.06 -4.80 -10.11
C THR A 283 14.89 -5.69 -8.87
N THR A 284 13.87 -5.42 -8.04
CA THR A 284 13.51 -6.29 -6.91
C THR A 284 12.91 -7.60 -7.40
N ALA A 285 12.06 -7.55 -8.44
CA ALA A 285 11.56 -8.77 -9.10
C ALA A 285 12.71 -9.61 -9.70
N ASP A 286 13.66 -8.96 -10.38
CA ASP A 286 14.83 -9.61 -10.98
C ASP A 286 15.74 -10.25 -9.90
N ALA A 287 15.88 -9.62 -8.73
CA ALA A 287 16.65 -10.15 -7.61
C ALA A 287 16.00 -11.34 -6.89
N THR A 288 14.67 -11.50 -6.99
CA THR A 288 13.90 -12.43 -6.14
C THR A 288 14.37 -13.88 -6.26
N THR A 289 14.73 -14.34 -7.47
CA THR A 289 15.25 -15.71 -7.67
C THR A 289 16.57 -15.91 -6.92
N CYS A 290 17.50 -14.96 -7.09
CA CYS A 290 18.82 -14.98 -6.46
C CYS A 290 18.70 -14.95 -4.92
N ILE A 291 17.78 -14.14 -4.38
CA ILE A 291 17.53 -14.04 -2.93
C ILE A 291 17.07 -15.39 -2.38
N ILE A 292 16.04 -16.01 -2.97
CA ILE A 292 15.49 -17.27 -2.46
C ILE A 292 16.56 -18.38 -2.51
N ASP A 293 17.28 -18.49 -3.63
CA ASP A 293 18.32 -19.51 -3.79
C ASP A 293 19.50 -19.28 -2.85
N GLY A 294 19.92 -18.02 -2.67
CA GLY A 294 21.01 -17.66 -1.76
C GLY A 294 20.69 -17.89 -0.29
N LEU A 295 19.47 -17.54 0.15
CA LEU A 295 19.01 -17.84 1.52
C LEU A 295 18.98 -19.35 1.76
N ARG A 296 18.46 -20.14 0.82
CA ARG A 296 18.44 -21.60 0.93
C ARG A 296 19.83 -22.22 0.91
N ALA A 297 20.77 -21.65 0.17
CA ALA A 297 22.18 -22.06 0.22
C ALA A 297 22.80 -21.83 1.61
N LYS A 298 22.31 -20.85 2.39
CA LYS A 298 22.66 -20.65 3.81
C LYS A 298 21.87 -21.57 4.77
N GLY A 299 21.00 -22.44 4.26
CA GLY A 299 20.11 -23.28 5.07
C GLY A 299 18.88 -22.56 5.61
N LEU A 300 18.58 -21.35 5.12
CA LEU A 300 17.45 -20.53 5.54
C LEU A 300 16.24 -20.74 4.63
N GLU A 301 15.04 -20.73 5.19
CA GLU A 301 13.79 -20.91 4.44
C GLU A 301 12.95 -19.63 4.40
N PRO A 302 12.65 -19.08 3.20
CA PRO A 302 11.72 -17.97 3.06
C PRO A 302 10.28 -18.36 3.40
N VAL A 303 9.68 -17.67 4.36
CA VAL A 303 8.32 -17.93 4.86
C VAL A 303 7.50 -16.64 4.99
N THR A 304 6.21 -16.78 5.31
CA THR A 304 5.36 -15.63 5.67
C THR A 304 5.61 -15.16 7.11
N LEU A 305 5.18 -13.94 7.45
CA LEU A 305 5.19 -13.46 8.85
C LEU A 305 4.32 -14.33 9.75
N ASP A 306 3.18 -14.81 9.24
CA ASP A 306 2.31 -15.72 9.99
C ASP A 306 3.01 -17.05 10.32
N ARG A 307 3.92 -17.50 9.46
CA ARG A 307 4.72 -18.70 9.71
C ARG A 307 5.87 -18.41 10.70
N LEU A 308 6.54 -17.26 10.57
CA LEU A 308 7.65 -16.87 11.43
C LEU A 308 7.20 -16.55 12.87
N HIS A 309 6.06 -15.88 13.04
CA HIS A 309 5.61 -15.36 14.33
C HIS A 309 4.25 -15.90 14.80
N GLY A 310 3.50 -16.60 13.95
CA GLY A 310 2.12 -17.00 14.25
C GLY A 310 1.14 -15.84 14.14
N SER A 311 -0.01 -15.98 14.78
CA SER A 311 -0.94 -14.86 14.99
C SER A 311 -0.24 -13.71 15.73
N PRO A 312 -0.24 -12.49 15.18
CA PRO A 312 0.28 -11.35 15.90
C PRO A 312 -0.56 -11.05 17.15
N GLU A 313 0.11 -10.63 18.23
CA GLU A 313 -0.55 -10.01 19.36
C GLU A 313 -0.95 -8.57 18.99
N PRO A 314 -2.22 -8.15 19.18
CA PRO A 314 -2.66 -6.79 18.89
C PRO A 314 -1.84 -5.71 19.59
N GLY A 315 -1.24 -4.81 18.82
CA GLY A 315 -0.38 -3.73 19.31
C GLY A 315 0.99 -4.19 19.81
N LYS A 316 1.41 -5.42 19.56
CA LYS A 316 2.82 -5.80 19.73
C LYS A 316 3.60 -5.39 18.49
N VAL A 317 4.81 -4.87 18.70
CA VAL A 317 5.76 -4.54 17.63
C VAL A 317 6.70 -5.73 17.42
N TYR A 318 6.89 -6.09 16.16
CA TYR A 318 7.75 -7.17 15.67
C TYR A 318 8.78 -6.59 14.71
N GLY A 319 10.01 -7.10 14.74
CA GLY A 319 11.14 -6.48 14.08
C GLY A 319 11.68 -5.27 14.84
N THR A 320 12.81 -4.74 14.38
CA THR A 320 13.55 -3.74 15.11
C THR A 320 13.40 -2.32 14.57
N ARG A 321 13.20 -2.10 13.25
CA ARG A 321 12.98 -0.76 12.68
C ARG A 321 12.72 -0.73 11.18
#